data_AF-A0A060BXH4-F1
#
_entry.id   AF-A0A060BXH4-F1
#
_cell.length_a   1.000
_cell.length_b   1.000
_cell.length_c   1.000
_cell.angle_alpha   90.00
_cell.angle_beta   90.00
_cell.angle_gamma   90.00
#
_symmetry.space_group_name_H-M   'P 1'
#
loop_
_entity.id
_entity.type
_entity.pdbx_description
1 polymer ?
#
loop_
_entity_poly.entity_id
_entity_poly.type
_entity_poly.pdbx_seq_one_letter_code
_entity_poly.pdbx_strand_id
1 'polypeptide(L)'
;MTIGDVGQNKYEEIDYLTVGRAKGANFGWDAFEGRVPYTESEGGTPDPGGTVKPILAYPHSRGGSCSVTGGYVVADRGLRGLYKRYVYADFCEGELRSLVPHLKRASDDRKLGVSVSSPSGFGEDTRHRLYVTSPRT
;
A
#
# COMPACT_ATOMS: atom_id res chain seq x y z
N MET A 1 -1.63 -10.16 -5.89
CA MET A 1 -1.96 -9.90 -4.49
C MET A 1 -1.22 -8.65 -4.09
N THR A 2 -1.95 -7.65 -3.63
CA THR A 2 -1.44 -6.38 -3.10
C THR A 2 -1.72 -6.35 -1.61
N ILE A 3 -0.77 -5.86 -0.81
CA ILE A 3 -0.93 -5.67 0.63
C ILE A 3 -0.48 -4.24 0.94
N GLY A 4 -1.27 -3.51 1.74
CA GLY A 4 -0.76 -2.32 2.41
C GLY A 4 -0.20 -2.74 3.76
N ASP A 5 1.01 -2.32 4.07
CA ASP A 5 1.67 -2.60 5.36
C ASP A 5 1.97 -1.28 6.07
N VAL A 6 1.53 -1.20 7.32
CA VAL A 6 1.66 0.00 8.17
C VAL A 6 2.93 -0.14 8.97
N GLY A 7 3.89 0.73 8.70
CA GLY A 7 5.15 0.73 9.43
C GLY A 7 4.99 1.22 10.86
N GLN A 8 6.03 1.04 11.65
CA GLN A 8 6.01 1.41 13.05
C GLN A 8 6.07 2.93 13.25
N ASN A 9 6.90 3.65 12.49
CA ASN A 9 7.22 5.07 12.76
C ASN A 9 7.58 5.93 11.54
N LYS A 10 8.11 5.35 10.46
CA LYS A 10 8.79 6.10 9.40
C LYS A 10 8.24 5.87 8.01
N TYR A 11 7.79 4.66 7.66
CA TYR A 11 7.38 4.36 6.30
C TYR A 11 6.08 3.59 6.25
N GLU A 12 5.31 3.91 5.23
CA GLU A 12 4.15 3.14 4.80
C GLU A 12 4.47 2.41 3.51
N GLU A 13 3.90 1.22 3.33
CA GLU A 13 4.33 0.29 2.30
C GLU A 13 3.19 -0.31 1.49
N ILE A 14 3.48 -0.61 0.23
CA ILE A 14 2.64 -1.45 -0.61
C ILE A 14 3.49 -2.59 -1.17
N ASP A 15 3.10 -3.81 -0.85
CA ASP A 15 3.68 -5.03 -1.41
C ASP A 15 2.86 -5.58 -2.56
N TYR A 16 3.54 -6.28 -3.47
CA TYR A 16 2.87 -6.95 -4.58
C TYR A 16 3.56 -8.22 -5.02
N LEU A 17 2.82 -9.32 -4.95
CA LEU A 17 3.24 -10.63 -5.43
C LEU A 17 2.12 -11.31 -6.21
N THR A 18 2.49 -12.21 -7.12
CA THR A 18 1.56 -13.22 -7.63
C THR A 18 1.15 -14.16 -6.50
N VAL A 19 -0.06 -14.73 -6.53
CA VAL A 19 -0.56 -15.66 -5.49
C VAL A 19 0.43 -16.80 -5.21
N GLY A 20 1.02 -17.40 -6.25
CA GLY A 20 2.00 -18.49 -6.08
C GLY A 20 3.30 -18.06 -5.37
N ARG A 21 3.71 -16.80 -5.51
CA ARG A 21 4.92 -16.25 -4.85
C ARG A 21 4.66 -15.75 -3.43
N ALA A 22 3.40 -15.47 -3.09
CA ALA A 22 3.03 -15.01 -1.76
C ALA A 22 3.11 -16.13 -0.70
N LYS A 23 3.07 -17.40 -1.13
CA LYS A 23 3.13 -18.55 -0.22
C LYS A 23 4.48 -18.58 0.50
N GLY A 24 4.47 -18.32 1.81
CA GLY A 24 5.67 -18.31 2.65
C GLY A 24 6.61 -17.12 2.40
N ALA A 25 6.12 -16.07 1.73
CA ALA A 25 6.90 -14.85 1.54
C ALA A 25 7.12 -14.16 2.90
N ASN A 26 8.36 -13.71 3.13
CA ASN A 26 8.70 -12.84 4.24
C ASN A 26 8.84 -11.41 3.71
N PHE A 27 8.03 -10.47 4.21
CA PHE A 27 8.04 -9.07 3.78
C PHE A 27 9.06 -8.21 4.54
N GLY A 28 9.77 -8.80 5.50
CA GLY A 28 10.98 -8.23 6.10
C GLY A 28 10.77 -7.54 7.44
N TRP A 29 9.55 -7.37 7.93
CA TRP A 29 9.31 -6.93 9.31
C TRP A 29 9.80 -7.98 10.32
N ASP A 30 10.52 -7.63 11.38
CA ASP A 30 10.92 -6.28 11.87
C ASP A 30 12.38 -5.92 11.54
N ALA A 31 12.99 -6.53 10.51
CA ALA A 31 14.33 -6.15 10.06
C ALA A 31 14.33 -4.93 9.13
N PHE A 32 13.20 -4.63 8.49
CA PHE A 32 13.03 -3.51 7.57
C PHE A 32 11.75 -2.74 7.86
N GLU A 33 11.84 -1.42 7.66
CA GLU A 33 10.70 -0.53 7.53
C GLU A 33 10.83 0.19 6.17
N GLY A 34 9.94 -0.14 5.25
CA GLY A 34 10.02 0.18 3.84
C GLY A 34 11.17 -0.55 3.16
N ARG A 35 12.06 0.24 2.57
CA ARG A 35 13.30 -0.24 1.96
C ARG A 35 14.52 0.00 2.86
N VAL A 36 14.31 0.46 4.09
CA VAL A 36 15.35 0.88 5.01
C VAL A 36 15.47 -0.14 6.15
N PRO A 37 16.68 -0.52 6.59
CA PRO A 37 16.83 -1.35 7.78
C PRO A 37 16.20 -0.67 9.00
N TYR A 38 15.40 -1.42 9.76
CA TYR A 38 14.96 -1.01 11.08
C TYR A 38 16.02 -1.51 12.06
N THR A 39 16.83 -0.60 12.59
CA THR A 39 18.06 -1.00 13.30
C THR A 39 17.76 -1.46 14.72
N GLU A 40 18.68 -2.23 15.33
CA GLU A 40 18.54 -2.69 16.72
C GLU A 40 18.32 -1.54 17.71
N SER A 41 18.97 -0.39 17.48
CA SER A 41 18.78 0.82 18.29
C SER A 41 17.36 1.39 18.22
N GLU A 42 16.61 1.02 17.19
CA GLU A 42 15.21 1.41 16.99
C GLU A 42 14.25 0.29 17.41
N GLY A 43 14.76 -0.91 17.70
CA GLY A 43 13.99 -2.09 18.08
C GLY A 43 13.89 -3.18 17.01
N GLY A 44 14.58 -3.03 15.88
CA GLY A 44 14.53 -4.02 14.79
C GLY A 44 15.51 -5.18 14.94
N THR A 45 15.36 -6.19 14.07
CA THR A 45 16.17 -7.41 14.07
C THR A 45 17.13 -7.47 12.88
N PRO A 46 18.16 -8.34 12.91
CA PRO A 46 19.01 -8.58 11.75
C PRO A 46 18.22 -9.08 10.52
N ASP A 47 18.66 -8.71 9.31
CA ASP A 47 18.04 -9.18 8.06
C ASP A 47 18.02 -10.72 8.00
N PRO A 48 16.83 -11.36 7.97
CA PRO A 48 16.72 -12.80 7.89
C PRO A 48 17.11 -13.36 6.51
N GLY A 49 17.34 -12.50 5.53
CA GLY A 49 17.58 -12.87 4.14
C GLY A 49 16.29 -13.30 3.43
N GLY A 50 16.32 -13.30 2.09
CA GLY A 50 15.17 -13.74 1.28
C GLY A 50 13.91 -12.89 1.41
N THR A 51 14.02 -11.67 1.97
CA THR A 51 12.91 -10.74 2.12
C THR A 51 12.39 -10.24 0.77
N VAL A 52 11.08 -10.06 0.69
CA VAL A 52 10.41 -9.37 -0.41
C VAL A 52 10.40 -7.89 -0.07
N LYS A 53 10.83 -7.04 -1.01
CA LYS A 53 10.81 -5.59 -0.83
C LYS A 53 9.50 -5.00 -1.35
N PRO A 54 8.98 -3.94 -0.72
CA PRO A 54 7.75 -3.31 -1.15
C PRO A 54 7.90 -2.70 -2.54
N ILE A 55 6.81 -2.69 -3.31
CA ILE A 55 6.80 -2.07 -4.64
C ILE A 55 6.72 -0.55 -4.55
N LEU A 56 6.16 -0.03 -3.45
CA LEU A 56 6.17 1.39 -3.06
C LEU A 56 6.43 1.46 -1.55
N ALA A 57 7.32 2.37 -1.15
CA ALA A 57 7.46 2.79 0.24
C ALA A 57 7.52 4.32 0.25
N TYR A 58 6.80 4.97 1.16
CA TYR A 58 6.78 6.42 1.29
C TYR A 58 6.87 6.82 2.77
N PRO A 59 7.60 7.91 3.09
CA PRO A 59 7.83 8.28 4.47
C PRO A 59 6.56 8.86 5.10
N HIS A 60 6.46 8.72 6.42
CA HIS A 60 5.57 9.54 7.23
C HIS A 60 5.93 11.02 7.07
N SER A 61 4.93 11.89 7.13
CA SER A 61 5.14 13.32 7.07
C SER A 61 4.27 14.05 8.08
N ARG A 62 4.82 15.12 8.66
CA ARG A 62 4.12 15.89 9.69
C ARG A 62 2.86 16.54 9.09
N GLY A 63 1.69 16.11 9.54
CA GLY A 63 0.41 16.59 9.02
C GLY A 63 0.05 16.07 7.62
N GLY A 64 0.78 15.06 7.12
CA GLY A 64 0.50 14.37 5.86
C GLY A 64 0.38 12.86 6.09
N SER A 65 1.09 12.07 5.29
CA SER A 65 1.13 10.60 5.36
C SER A 65 1.42 10.05 6.77
N CYS A 66 0.62 9.08 7.20
CA CYS A 66 0.79 8.43 8.51
C CYS A 66 0.38 6.96 8.56
N SER A 67 -0.46 6.49 7.63
CA SER A 67 -0.98 5.14 7.64
C SER A 67 -1.61 4.80 6.31
N VAL A 68 -1.00 3.87 5.56
CA VAL A 68 -1.55 3.37 4.32
C VAL A 68 -2.85 2.63 4.60
N THR A 69 -3.87 3.02 3.85
CA THR A 69 -5.08 2.24 3.68
C THR A 69 -5.01 1.58 2.32
N GLY A 70 -4.60 0.31 2.32
CA GLY A 70 -4.53 -0.51 1.11
C GLY A 70 -5.90 -0.67 0.45
N GLY A 71 -5.91 -0.95 -0.84
CA GLY A 71 -7.15 -1.08 -1.63
C GLY A 71 -7.12 -2.23 -2.63
N TYR A 72 -7.53 -1.96 -3.87
CA TYR A 72 -7.79 -3.00 -4.87
C TYR A 72 -7.09 -2.71 -6.19
N VAL A 73 -6.70 -3.79 -6.88
CA VAL A 73 -6.36 -3.70 -8.31
C VAL A 73 -7.68 -3.67 -9.09
N VAL A 74 -7.96 -2.55 -9.76
CA VAL A 74 -9.25 -2.32 -10.42
C VAL A 74 -9.46 -3.33 -11.54
N ALA A 75 -10.55 -4.09 -11.45
CA ALA A 75 -10.97 -5.06 -12.44
C ALA A 75 -12.11 -4.56 -13.37
N ASP A 76 -12.76 -3.44 -13.02
CA ASP A 76 -13.79 -2.83 -13.88
C ASP A 76 -13.18 -2.26 -15.17
N ARG A 77 -13.60 -2.82 -16.31
CA ARG A 77 -13.16 -2.39 -17.64
C ARG A 77 -13.79 -1.07 -18.09
N GLY A 78 -14.87 -0.63 -17.45
CA GLY A 78 -15.48 0.68 -17.66
C GLY A 78 -14.59 1.81 -17.16
N LEU A 79 -13.81 1.57 -16.11
CA LEU A 79 -12.82 2.51 -15.59
C LEU A 79 -11.50 2.40 -16.35
N ARG A 80 -11.52 2.72 -17.65
CA ARG A 80 -10.36 2.52 -18.57
C ARG A 80 -9.05 3.14 -18.06
N GLY A 81 -9.10 4.30 -17.41
CA GLY A 81 -7.92 4.98 -16.86
C GLY A 81 -7.37 4.34 -15.58
N LEU A 82 -8.14 3.44 -14.94
CA LEU A 82 -7.77 2.74 -13.71
C LEU A 82 -7.66 1.23 -13.87
N TYR A 83 -8.15 0.65 -14.95
CA TYR A 83 -8.11 -0.79 -15.18
C TYR A 83 -6.68 -1.34 -15.01
N LYS A 84 -6.54 -2.37 -14.16
CA LYS A 84 -5.26 -2.99 -13.72
C LYS A 84 -4.32 -2.11 -12.88
N ARG A 85 -4.75 -0.92 -12.47
CA ARG A 85 -4.03 -0.09 -11.50
C ARG A 85 -4.47 -0.46 -10.10
N TYR A 86 -3.54 -0.37 -9.15
CA TYR A 86 -3.84 -0.49 -7.73
C TYR A 86 -4.28 0.87 -7.21
N VAL A 87 -5.43 0.94 -6.56
CA VAL A 87 -5.95 2.13 -5.88
C VAL A 87 -5.73 1.97 -4.39
N TYR A 88 -5.23 3.03 -3.74
CA TYR A 88 -4.95 3.08 -2.31
C TYR A 88 -5.15 4.51 -1.80
N ALA A 89 -5.11 4.69 -0.49
CA ALA A 89 -5.09 6.00 0.15
C ALA A 89 -4.20 5.97 1.39
N ASP A 90 -3.95 7.15 1.97
CA ASP A 90 -3.42 7.29 3.33
C ASP A 90 -4.53 7.80 4.25
N PHE A 91 -4.61 7.25 5.46
CA PHE A 91 -5.63 7.59 6.44
C PHE A 91 -5.59 9.08 6.81
N CYS A 92 -4.38 9.64 7.00
CA CYS A 92 -4.23 11.04 7.42
C CYS A 92 -4.41 12.02 6.26
N GLU A 93 -3.93 11.69 5.05
CA GLU A 93 -4.06 12.60 3.90
C GLU A 93 -5.44 12.55 3.24
N GLY A 94 -6.08 11.38 3.22
CA GLY A 94 -7.39 11.16 2.61
C GLY A 94 -7.43 11.22 1.07
N GLU A 95 -6.34 11.62 0.42
CA GLU A 95 -6.24 11.64 -1.04
C GLU A 95 -6.15 10.23 -1.62
N LEU A 96 -7.01 9.92 -2.59
CA LEU A 96 -6.93 8.65 -3.31
C LEU A 96 -5.83 8.73 -4.37
N ARG A 97 -5.03 7.67 -4.43
CA ARG A 97 -3.92 7.50 -5.35
C ARG A 97 -4.05 6.22 -6.15
N SER A 98 -3.34 6.14 -7.27
CA SER A 98 -3.21 4.91 -8.02
C SER A 98 -1.82 4.73 -8.58
N LEU A 99 -1.38 3.48 -8.66
CA LEU A 99 -0.12 3.09 -9.27
C LEU A 99 -0.29 1.87 -10.19
N VAL A 100 0.66 1.66 -11.08
CA VAL A 100 0.77 0.41 -11.85
C VAL A 100 1.65 -0.57 -11.07
N PRO A 101 1.11 -1.71 -10.60
CA PRO A 101 1.89 -2.65 -9.82
C PRO A 101 2.82 -3.50 -10.69
N HIS A 102 4.10 -3.57 -10.32
CA HIS A 102 5.06 -4.54 -10.88
C HIS A 102 5.85 -5.19 -9.75
N LEU A 103 6.26 -6.46 -9.94
CA LEU A 103 6.90 -7.29 -8.90
C LEU A 103 8.15 -6.70 -8.24
N LYS A 104 8.83 -5.74 -8.88
CA LYS A 104 10.04 -5.11 -8.32
C LYS A 104 9.79 -3.70 -7.78
N ARG A 105 8.98 -2.91 -8.50
CA ARG A 105 8.73 -1.50 -8.20
C ARG A 105 7.48 -1.04 -8.94
N ALA A 106 6.62 -0.30 -8.25
CA ALA A 106 5.49 0.36 -8.87
C ALA A 106 5.96 1.38 -9.93
N SER A 107 5.07 1.70 -10.89
CA SER A 107 5.27 2.82 -11.81
C SER A 107 4.03 3.69 -11.88
N ASP A 108 4.20 4.91 -12.40
CA ASP A 108 3.09 5.86 -12.65
C ASP A 108 2.19 6.07 -11.41
N ASP A 109 2.81 6.20 -10.23
CA ASP A 109 2.05 6.58 -9.02
C ASP A 109 1.54 8.02 -9.17
N ARG A 110 0.23 8.21 -8.97
CA ARG A 110 -0.45 9.48 -9.19
C ARG A 110 -1.71 9.64 -8.36
N LYS A 111 -2.01 10.90 -8.07
CA LYS A 111 -3.26 11.36 -7.43
C LYS A 111 -4.45 11.13 -8.36
N LEU A 112 -5.60 10.76 -7.81
CA LEU A 112 -6.85 10.63 -8.56
C LEU A 112 -7.68 11.92 -8.60
N GLY A 113 -7.31 12.92 -7.82
CA GLY A 113 -8.09 14.17 -7.69
C GLY A 113 -9.40 13.99 -6.91
N VAL A 114 -9.53 12.89 -6.17
CA VAL A 114 -10.66 12.59 -5.29
C VAL A 114 -10.09 12.34 -3.89
N SER A 115 -10.75 12.87 -2.89
CA SER A 115 -10.38 12.68 -1.48
C SER A 115 -11.57 12.21 -0.66
N VAL A 116 -11.29 11.36 0.32
CA VAL A 116 -12.22 10.89 1.34
C VAL A 116 -11.58 11.21 2.69
N SER A 117 -12.31 11.81 3.61
CA SER A 117 -11.77 12.06 4.95
C SER A 117 -11.55 10.75 5.68
N SER A 118 -10.35 10.52 6.24
CA SER A 118 -10.03 9.35 7.06
C SER A 118 -10.45 8.02 6.40
N PRO A 119 -9.99 7.70 5.17
CA PRO A 119 -10.34 6.47 4.50
C PRO A 119 -9.83 5.31 5.35
N SER A 120 -10.72 4.40 5.73
CA SER A 120 -10.43 3.28 6.64
C SER A 120 -10.51 1.91 5.96
N GLY A 121 -10.93 1.88 4.69
CA GLY A 121 -11.00 0.64 3.94
C GLY A 121 -11.51 0.83 2.52
N PHE A 122 -11.38 -0.23 1.74
CA PHE A 122 -11.91 -0.33 0.40
C PHE A 122 -12.77 -1.59 0.28
N GLY A 123 -13.71 -1.60 -0.67
CA GLY A 123 -14.52 -2.77 -1.00
C GLY A 123 -14.76 -2.87 -2.50
N GLU A 124 -14.93 -4.08 -3.00
CA GLU A 124 -15.31 -4.35 -4.38
C GLU A 124 -16.57 -5.23 -4.40
N ASP A 125 -17.57 -4.87 -5.21
CA ASP A 125 -18.76 -5.71 -5.39
C ASP A 125 -18.62 -6.74 -6.53
N THR A 126 -19.64 -7.57 -6.72
CA THR A 126 -19.65 -8.61 -7.77
C THR A 126 -19.67 -8.07 -9.20
N ARG A 127 -19.83 -6.75 -9.37
CA ARG A 127 -19.75 -6.05 -10.67
C ARG A 127 -18.44 -5.28 -10.82
N HIS A 128 -17.45 -5.50 -9.96
CA HIS A 128 -16.16 -4.81 -9.92
C HIS A 128 -16.24 -3.31 -9.60
N ARG A 129 -17.36 -2.83 -9.04
CA ARG A 129 -17.44 -1.45 -8.59
C ARG A 129 -16.63 -1.30 -7.31
N LEU A 130 -15.76 -0.31 -7.30
CA LEU A 130 -14.87 0.00 -6.18
C LEU A 130 -15.54 1.01 -5.25
N TYR A 131 -15.42 0.75 -3.95
CA TYR A 131 -15.94 1.56 -2.86
C TYR A 131 -14.80 1.91 -1.89
N VAL A 132 -14.92 3.07 -1.25
CA VAL A 132 -14.05 3.50 -0.15
C VAL A 132 -14.92 3.77 1.06
N THR A 133 -14.50 3.32 2.23
CA THR A 133 -15.20 3.53 3.50
C THR A 133 -14.42 4.49 4.37
N SER A 134 -15.14 5.27 5.16
CA SER A 134 -14.58 6.12 6.21
C SER A 134 -15.40 5.97 7.50
N PRO A 135 -14.80 6.20 8.67
CA PRO A 135 -15.55 6.30 9.92
C PRO A 135 -16.58 7.43 9.84
N ARG A 136 -17.70 7.25 10.53
CA ARG A 136 -18.65 8.33 10.74
C ARG A 136 -18.12 9.20 11.88
N THR A 137 -17.72 10.42 11.57
CA THR A 137 -17.32 11.45 12.54
C THR A 137 -18.52 12.25 13.01
#